data_AF-A0A7Y0DWJ7-F1
#
_entry.id   AF-A0A7Y0DWJ7-F1
#
_cell.length_a   1.000
_cell.length_b   1.000
_cell.length_c   1.000
_cell.angle_alpha   90.00
_cell.angle_beta   90.00
_cell.angle_gamma   90.00
#
_symmetry.space_group_name_H-M   'P 1'
#
loop_
_entity.id
_entity.type
_entity.pdbx_description
1 polymer ?
#
loop_
_entity_poly.entity_id
_entity_poly.type
_entity_poly.pdbx_seq_one_letter_code
_entity_poly.pdbx_strand_id
1 'polypeptide(L)'
;MYKVTIAVAAMLGLAGCLSGEDTHGWSFTKSLPANFKGYGVQTVAAADGYPVRSGKTSQRFEVRAGDCSYSDDWSDCDNDRERHELKSVTDWLGGERWYHWSIYLPADYPNIYPVKVALGQFHQHRGHVVWMFQNNNGGYWVDNQVPGYTKDFKMILTDADMRGVWNDILVHVNWSDGEDGYFYVYVNGETEPRYAYTGQTKSTGKKVYYKYGLYRSFVSRRGGEEPAQVVYYDDLFAATTCAGLSENLRFDCAKIR
;
A
#
# COMPACT_ATOMS: atom_id res chain seq x y z
N MET A 1 -24.03 33.97 27.11
CA MET A 1 -23.15 32.80 27.27
C MET A 1 -23.79 31.62 26.54
N TYR A 2 -23.37 31.34 25.31
CA TYR A 2 -23.88 30.20 24.55
C TYR A 2 -22.97 29.00 24.80
N LYS A 3 -23.52 27.95 25.42
CA LYS A 3 -22.86 26.65 25.52
C LYS A 3 -22.99 25.96 24.16
N VAL A 4 -21.87 25.80 23.45
CA VAL A 4 -21.79 24.93 22.28
C VAL A 4 -21.55 23.51 22.81
N THR A 5 -22.53 22.63 22.61
CA THR A 5 -22.40 21.21 22.89
C THR A 5 -21.84 20.54 21.63
N ILE A 6 -20.58 20.13 21.67
CA ILE A 6 -19.97 19.31 20.61
C ILE A 6 -20.49 17.89 20.78
N ALA A 7 -21.32 17.44 19.84
CA ALA A 7 -21.74 16.05 19.75
C ALA A 7 -20.60 15.24 19.11
N VAL A 8 -19.87 14.49 19.93
CA VAL A 8 -18.95 13.46 19.43
C VAL A 8 -19.79 12.24 19.07
N ALA A 9 -20.00 12.00 17.78
CA ALA A 9 -20.62 10.78 17.30
C ALA A 9 -19.62 9.62 17.47
N ALA A 10 -19.82 8.82 18.51
CA ALA A 10 -19.14 7.53 18.64
C ALA A 10 -19.73 6.55 17.62
N MET A 11 -19.00 6.30 16.53
CA MET A 11 -19.32 5.18 15.63
C MET A 11 -18.91 3.88 16.31
N LEU A 12 -19.90 3.06 16.67
CA LEU A 12 -19.68 1.67 17.08
C LEU A 12 -19.07 0.88 15.92
N GLY A 13 -17.90 0.29 16.16
CA GLY A 13 -17.19 -0.55 15.20
C GLY A 13 -17.92 -1.87 14.95
N LEU A 14 -18.68 -1.93 13.87
CA LEU A 14 -18.73 -3.15 13.07
C LEU A 14 -17.34 -3.32 12.44
N ALA A 15 -16.86 -4.55 12.28
CA ALA A 15 -15.67 -4.86 11.46
C ALA A 15 -15.99 -4.49 10.00
N GLY A 16 -15.99 -3.19 9.73
CA GLY A 16 -16.50 -2.58 8.52
C GLY A 16 -15.47 -2.71 7.43
N CYS A 17 -15.91 -3.21 6.29
CA CYS A 17 -15.19 -3.03 5.04
C CYS A 17 -14.92 -1.53 4.88
N LEU A 18 -13.64 -1.15 4.74
CA LEU A 18 -13.24 0.21 4.40
C LEU A 18 -13.37 0.32 2.88
N SER A 19 -14.50 0.91 2.46
CA SER A 19 -14.72 1.39 1.10
C SER A 19 -15.17 2.85 1.21
N GLY A 20 -14.50 3.75 0.51
CA GLY A 20 -14.74 5.19 0.60
C GLY A 20 -14.42 5.92 -0.70
N GLU A 21 -14.55 7.24 -0.67
CA GLU A 21 -14.19 8.13 -1.79
C GLU A 21 -12.75 7.84 -2.27
N ASP A 22 -11.81 7.72 -1.34
CA ASP A 22 -10.38 7.48 -1.60
C ASP A 22 -10.08 6.10 -2.23
N THR A 23 -11.00 5.12 -2.13
CA THR A 23 -10.79 3.75 -2.65
C THR A 23 -11.66 3.38 -3.83
N HIS A 24 -12.52 4.31 -4.29
CA HIS A 24 -13.25 4.24 -5.57
C HIS A 24 -13.91 2.88 -5.86
N GLY A 25 -14.55 2.30 -4.84
CA GLY A 25 -15.26 1.02 -4.93
C GLY A 25 -14.38 -0.22 -4.71
N TRP A 26 -13.05 -0.07 -4.67
CA TRP A 26 -12.17 -1.13 -4.21
C TRP A 26 -12.26 -1.25 -2.68
N SER A 27 -12.63 -2.45 -2.23
CA SER A 27 -13.00 -2.74 -0.85
C SER A 27 -11.83 -3.35 -0.07
N PHE A 28 -11.63 -2.87 1.16
CA PHE A 28 -10.52 -3.29 2.01
C PHE A 28 -10.96 -3.66 3.43
N THR A 29 -10.15 -4.47 4.10
CA THR A 29 -10.29 -4.78 5.53
C THR A 29 -8.93 -4.78 6.20
N LYS A 30 -8.88 -4.73 7.53
CA LYS A 30 -7.62 -4.80 8.28
C LYS A 30 -6.88 -6.10 7.92
N SER A 31 -5.60 -5.99 7.57
CA SER A 31 -4.78 -7.17 7.26
C SER A 31 -4.72 -8.11 8.46
N LEU A 32 -4.52 -7.53 9.65
CA LEU A 32 -4.63 -8.16 10.95
C LEU A 32 -5.58 -7.35 11.85
N PRO A 33 -6.66 -7.94 12.36
CA PRO A 33 -7.68 -7.16 13.06
C PRO A 33 -7.36 -6.90 14.53
N ALA A 34 -6.65 -7.80 15.23
CA ALA A 34 -6.44 -7.70 16.67
C ALA A 34 -5.27 -6.76 17.01
N ASN A 35 -5.42 -6.01 18.10
CA ASN A 35 -4.51 -4.95 18.56
C ASN A 35 -4.27 -3.80 17.56
N PHE A 36 -5.05 -3.74 16.47
CA PHE A 36 -4.98 -2.66 15.49
C PHE A 36 -5.41 -1.33 16.14
N LYS A 37 -4.51 -0.34 16.18
CA LYS A 37 -4.73 0.92 16.91
C LYS A 37 -5.72 1.82 16.19
N GLY A 38 -6.51 2.59 16.95
CA GLY A 38 -7.50 3.52 16.39
C GLY A 38 -6.89 4.64 15.53
N TYR A 39 -5.65 5.04 15.81
CA TYR A 39 -4.89 6.00 14.99
C TYR A 39 -4.14 5.34 13.82
N GLY A 40 -4.11 4.00 13.75
CA GLY A 40 -3.28 3.26 12.80
C GLY A 40 -3.70 3.46 11.35
N VAL A 41 -4.99 3.71 11.12
CA VAL A 41 -5.53 4.21 9.85
C VAL A 41 -6.66 5.19 10.15
N GLN A 42 -6.68 6.33 9.45
CA GLN A 42 -7.70 7.36 9.59
C GLN A 42 -8.00 7.98 8.22
N THR A 43 -9.28 8.19 7.91
CA THR A 43 -9.67 9.14 6.88
C THR A 43 -9.45 10.55 7.41
N VAL A 44 -8.64 11.35 6.72
CA VAL A 44 -8.32 12.73 7.09
C VAL A 44 -8.69 13.68 5.96
N ALA A 45 -8.98 14.95 6.29
CA ALA A 45 -9.51 15.91 5.31
C ALA A 45 -8.52 17.02 4.98
N ALA A 46 -8.57 17.50 3.73
CA ALA A 46 -7.82 18.67 3.28
C ALA A 46 -8.17 19.93 4.09
N ALA A 47 -9.42 20.05 4.51
CA ALA A 47 -9.91 21.16 5.35
C ALA A 47 -9.20 21.26 6.70
N ASP A 48 -8.64 20.16 7.20
CA ASP A 48 -7.86 20.10 8.45
C ASP A 48 -6.35 20.22 8.20
N GLY A 49 -5.94 20.57 6.98
CA GLY A 49 -4.53 20.76 6.60
C GLY A 49 -3.78 19.47 6.23
N TYR A 50 -4.46 18.34 6.09
CA TYR A 50 -3.83 17.10 5.64
C TYR A 50 -3.64 17.06 4.12
N PRO A 51 -2.60 16.37 3.61
CA PRO A 51 -2.43 16.19 2.18
C PRO A 51 -3.56 15.33 1.64
N VAL A 52 -4.13 15.75 0.51
CA VAL A 52 -5.18 15.05 -0.25
C VAL A 52 -4.80 15.10 -1.72
N ARG A 53 -4.90 13.99 -2.44
CA ARG A 53 -4.55 13.92 -3.87
C ARG A 53 -5.73 14.30 -4.73
N SER A 54 -6.92 13.80 -4.41
CA SER A 54 -8.15 14.11 -5.11
C SER A 54 -9.33 14.21 -4.14
N GLY A 55 -10.41 14.87 -4.55
CA GLY A 55 -11.59 14.99 -3.69
C GLY A 55 -11.31 15.79 -2.41
N LYS A 56 -11.79 15.29 -1.26
CA LYS A 56 -11.75 16.00 0.03
C LYS A 56 -10.92 15.31 1.11
N THR A 57 -10.63 14.02 0.95
CA THR A 57 -10.05 13.18 1.99
C THR A 57 -8.91 12.31 1.47
N SER A 58 -8.11 11.79 2.38
CA SER A 58 -7.11 10.75 2.11
C SER A 58 -7.00 9.79 3.29
N GLN A 59 -6.39 8.63 3.07
CA GLN A 59 -6.13 7.63 4.10
C GLN A 59 -4.75 7.88 4.72
N ARG A 60 -4.72 8.30 5.99
CA ARG A 60 -3.51 8.44 6.79
C ARG A 60 -3.23 7.15 7.54
N PHE A 61 -2.04 6.58 7.37
CA PHE A 61 -1.53 5.48 8.19
C PHE A 61 -0.43 5.99 9.11
N GLU A 62 -0.42 5.49 10.34
CA GLU A 62 0.63 5.78 11.32
C GLU A 62 1.05 4.50 12.02
N VAL A 63 2.35 4.26 12.13
CA VAL A 63 2.93 3.16 12.92
C VAL A 63 3.93 3.76 13.89
N ARG A 64 3.78 3.44 15.18
CA ARG A 64 4.68 3.80 16.27
C ARG A 64 5.44 2.57 16.76
N ALA A 65 6.51 2.79 17.52
CA ALA A 65 7.22 1.71 18.18
C ALA A 65 6.26 0.83 19.00
N GLY A 66 6.35 -0.48 18.82
CA GLY A 66 5.51 -1.49 19.49
C GLY A 66 4.11 -1.67 18.89
N ASP A 67 3.74 -0.96 17.82
CA ASP A 67 2.45 -1.16 17.15
C ASP A 67 2.40 -2.46 16.34
N CYS A 68 2.34 -3.59 17.04
CA CYS A 68 2.18 -4.91 16.45
C CYS A 68 0.69 -5.30 16.41
N SER A 69 0.25 -5.92 15.31
CA SER A 69 -1.11 -6.47 15.17
C SER A 69 -1.04 -8.00 15.08
N TYR A 70 -2.16 -8.69 15.32
CA TYR A 70 -2.24 -10.15 15.21
C TYR A 70 -3.60 -10.66 14.73
N SER A 71 -3.64 -11.95 14.40
CA SER A 71 -4.81 -12.76 14.11
C SER A 71 -4.53 -14.18 14.61
N ASP A 72 -5.50 -15.09 14.50
CA ASP A 72 -5.34 -16.48 14.96
C ASP A 72 -4.16 -17.21 14.28
N ASP A 73 -3.82 -16.85 13.04
CA ASP A 73 -2.79 -17.52 12.25
C ASP A 73 -1.40 -16.83 12.30
N TRP A 74 -1.33 -15.57 12.76
CA TRP A 74 -0.09 -14.78 12.69
C TRP A 74 -0.09 -13.65 13.71
N SER A 75 1.06 -13.46 14.37
CA SER A 75 1.31 -12.40 15.34
C SER A 75 2.54 -11.60 14.97
N ASP A 76 2.40 -10.31 14.68
CA ASP A 76 3.55 -9.42 14.50
C ASP A 76 4.35 -9.25 15.80
N CYS A 77 3.64 -9.30 16.93
CA CYS A 77 4.21 -9.10 18.26
C CYS A 77 5.26 -10.17 18.59
N ASP A 78 5.01 -11.41 18.15
CA ASP A 78 5.93 -12.53 18.37
C ASP A 78 7.01 -12.64 17.29
N ASN A 79 6.96 -11.79 16.27
CA ASN A 79 7.72 -11.94 15.04
C ASN A 79 8.49 -10.65 14.67
N ASP A 80 8.87 -9.82 15.64
CA ASP A 80 9.76 -8.65 15.42
C ASP A 80 9.24 -7.69 14.31
N ARG A 81 7.96 -7.33 14.44
CA ARG A 81 7.18 -6.61 13.41
C ARG A 81 6.22 -5.60 14.01
N GLU A 82 5.97 -4.54 13.24
CA GLU A 82 4.98 -3.49 13.55
C GLU A 82 4.15 -3.20 12.30
N ARG A 83 2.83 -3.01 12.45
CA ARG A 83 1.95 -2.91 11.30
C ARG A 83 0.63 -2.19 11.56
N HIS A 84 0.31 -1.32 10.60
CA HIS A 84 -1.05 -0.99 10.23
C HIS A 84 -1.18 -1.08 8.71
N GLU A 85 -1.79 -2.17 8.24
CA GLU A 85 -2.07 -2.39 6.81
C GLU A 85 -3.52 -2.81 6.63
N LEU A 86 -4.07 -2.43 5.48
CA LEU A 86 -5.32 -2.96 4.95
C LEU A 86 -5.03 -3.94 3.82
N LYS A 87 -5.89 -4.94 3.64
CA LYS A 87 -5.86 -5.91 2.54
C LYS A 87 -7.14 -5.83 1.72
N SER A 88 -7.03 -5.99 0.41
CA SER A 88 -8.18 -6.04 -0.48
C SER A 88 -9.06 -7.23 -0.12
N VAL A 89 -10.38 -7.03 -0.14
CA VAL A 89 -11.35 -8.11 0.01
C VAL A 89 -11.37 -8.99 -1.25
N THR A 90 -11.20 -8.37 -2.42
CA THR A 90 -11.12 -9.06 -3.69
C THR A 90 -9.73 -9.70 -3.88
N ASP A 91 -9.72 -10.93 -4.37
CA ASP A 91 -8.55 -11.71 -4.76
C ASP A 91 -8.65 -12.15 -6.23
N TRP A 92 -7.50 -12.47 -6.84
CA TRP A 92 -7.44 -12.82 -8.26
C TRP A 92 -6.65 -14.10 -8.48
N LEU A 93 -7.28 -15.09 -9.12
CA LEU A 93 -6.61 -16.34 -9.49
C LEU A 93 -5.65 -16.17 -10.67
N GLY A 94 -5.96 -15.26 -11.59
CA GLY A 94 -5.13 -14.98 -12.74
C GLY A 94 -5.69 -13.89 -13.67
N GLY A 95 -4.95 -13.62 -14.73
CA GLY A 95 -5.32 -12.71 -15.81
C GLY A 95 -4.83 -11.28 -15.64
N GLU A 96 -5.04 -10.49 -16.69
CA GLU A 96 -4.64 -9.10 -16.78
C GLU A 96 -5.41 -8.19 -15.82
N ARG A 97 -4.71 -7.37 -15.06
CA ARG A 97 -5.26 -6.41 -14.11
C ARG A 97 -4.45 -5.11 -14.12
N TRP A 98 -5.14 -4.06 -13.73
CA TRP A 98 -4.61 -2.72 -13.58
C TRP A 98 -4.88 -2.26 -12.15
N TYR A 99 -3.85 -1.77 -11.47
CA TYR A 99 -3.95 -1.21 -10.12
C TYR A 99 -3.35 0.17 -10.10
N HIS A 100 -4.01 1.12 -9.45
CA HIS A 100 -3.47 2.46 -9.23
C HIS A 100 -3.60 2.83 -7.76
N TRP A 101 -2.62 3.58 -7.26
CA TRP A 101 -2.70 4.29 -5.99
C TRP A 101 -1.82 5.53 -6.05
N SER A 102 -2.19 6.54 -5.28
CA SER A 102 -1.33 7.68 -4.98
C SER A 102 -0.76 7.53 -3.57
N ILE A 103 0.52 7.85 -3.39
CA ILE A 103 1.22 7.78 -2.11
C ILE A 103 1.93 9.10 -1.79
N TYR A 104 1.91 9.51 -0.53
CA TYR A 104 2.61 10.70 -0.05
C TYR A 104 3.37 10.40 1.23
N LEU A 105 4.68 10.69 1.22
CA LEU A 105 5.51 10.70 2.42
C LEU A 105 5.70 12.15 2.88
N PRO A 106 5.45 12.47 4.16
CA PRO A 106 5.80 13.77 4.74
C PRO A 106 7.25 14.17 4.45
N ALA A 107 7.50 15.47 4.36
CA ALA A 107 8.83 16.01 4.05
C ALA A 107 9.90 15.56 5.08
N ASP A 108 9.48 15.36 6.32
CA ASP A 108 10.28 14.92 7.46
C ASP A 108 10.19 13.40 7.75
N TYR A 109 9.62 12.60 6.83
CA TYR A 109 9.39 11.18 7.08
C TYR A 109 10.72 10.46 7.46
N PRO A 110 10.78 9.76 8.60
CA PRO A 110 12.04 9.18 9.03
C PRO A 110 12.38 7.94 8.20
N ASN A 111 13.62 7.86 7.74
CA ASN A 111 14.18 6.64 7.18
C ASN A 111 14.73 5.77 8.31
N ILE A 112 14.26 4.52 8.39
CA ILE A 112 14.60 3.58 9.46
C ILE A 112 15.36 2.35 8.95
N TYR A 113 15.97 2.42 7.76
CA TYR A 113 16.86 1.36 7.28
C TYR A 113 17.95 1.04 8.33
N PRO A 114 18.30 -0.23 8.59
CA PRO A 114 17.96 -1.45 7.85
C PRO A 114 16.67 -2.18 8.27
N VAL A 115 15.77 -1.55 9.04
CA VAL A 115 14.41 -2.08 9.23
C VAL A 115 13.71 -2.09 7.88
N LYS A 116 13.04 -3.21 7.55
CA LYS A 116 12.35 -3.37 6.28
C LYS A 116 10.99 -2.68 6.36
N VAL A 117 10.74 -1.69 5.51
CA VAL A 117 9.46 -0.96 5.46
C VAL A 117 8.73 -1.25 4.15
N ALA A 118 7.64 -2.01 4.25
CA ALA A 118 6.70 -2.22 3.16
C ALA A 118 5.59 -1.17 3.20
N LEU A 119 5.30 -0.61 2.03
CA LEU A 119 4.28 0.41 1.79
C LEU A 119 3.17 -0.11 0.87
N GLY A 120 3.47 -1.13 0.07
CA GLY A 120 2.47 -1.87 -0.69
C GLY A 120 2.95 -3.30 -0.93
N GLN A 121 2.03 -4.24 -1.06
CA GLN A 121 2.39 -5.63 -1.36
C GLN A 121 1.27 -6.36 -2.10
N PHE A 122 1.66 -7.14 -3.10
CA PHE A 122 0.83 -8.20 -3.66
C PHE A 122 1.22 -9.50 -2.98
N HIS A 123 0.30 -10.03 -2.18
CA HIS A 123 0.51 -11.25 -1.41
C HIS A 123 -0.41 -12.34 -1.95
N GLN A 124 -0.02 -13.60 -1.75
CA GLN A 124 -0.83 -14.73 -2.17
C GLN A 124 -1.37 -15.55 -1.01
N HIS A 125 -2.47 -16.27 -1.23
CA HIS A 125 -3.06 -17.13 -0.19
C HIS A 125 -2.15 -18.30 0.16
N ARG A 126 -1.97 -18.56 1.46
CA ARG A 126 -1.16 -19.68 1.99
C ARG A 126 0.22 -19.74 1.31
N GLY A 127 0.94 -18.62 1.32
CA GLY A 127 2.22 -18.43 0.65
C GLY A 127 2.87 -17.11 1.06
N HIS A 128 3.93 -16.75 0.36
CA HIS A 128 4.72 -15.52 0.59
C HIS A 128 4.20 -14.31 -0.22
N VAL A 129 4.79 -13.15 0.02
CA VAL A 129 4.62 -11.96 -0.83
C VAL A 129 5.25 -12.22 -2.20
N VAL A 130 4.58 -11.88 -3.29
CA VAL A 130 5.15 -12.05 -4.65
C VAL A 130 5.73 -10.75 -5.20
N TRP A 131 5.17 -9.61 -4.82
CA TRP A 131 5.66 -8.28 -5.20
C TRP A 131 5.50 -7.33 -4.03
N MET A 132 6.54 -6.55 -3.73
CA MET A 132 6.50 -5.59 -2.62
C MET A 132 7.05 -4.24 -3.05
N PHE A 133 6.41 -3.19 -2.57
CA PHE A 133 6.85 -1.81 -2.69
C PHE A 133 7.40 -1.34 -1.34
N GLN A 134 8.68 -0.95 -1.31
CA GLN A 134 9.41 -0.71 -0.07
C GLN A 134 10.06 0.66 -0.02
N ASN A 135 10.11 1.24 1.19
CA ASN A 135 11.07 2.30 1.51
C ASN A 135 12.31 1.61 2.10
N ASN A 136 13.40 1.60 1.33
CA ASN A 136 14.65 0.93 1.71
C ASN A 136 15.58 1.92 2.43
N ASN A 137 16.81 2.09 1.97
CA ASN A 137 17.70 3.20 2.33
C ASN A 137 17.21 4.56 1.76
N GLY A 138 15.90 4.75 1.65
CA GLY A 138 15.22 5.89 1.05
C GLY A 138 14.53 5.51 -0.26
N GLY A 139 13.69 6.40 -0.75
CA GLY A 139 12.97 6.24 -2.03
C GLY A 139 11.93 5.12 -2.01
N TYR A 140 11.50 4.72 -3.20
CA TYR A 140 10.45 3.73 -3.40
C TYR A 140 10.95 2.64 -4.35
N TRP A 141 10.93 1.40 -3.88
CA TRP A 141 11.56 0.25 -4.55
C TRP A 141 10.56 -0.85 -4.81
N VAL A 142 10.65 -1.48 -5.98
CA VAL A 142 9.92 -2.71 -6.34
C VAL A 142 10.82 -3.91 -6.04
N ASP A 143 10.32 -4.84 -5.24
CA ASP A 143 10.96 -6.11 -4.88
C ASP A 143 10.16 -7.28 -5.47
N ASN A 144 10.80 -7.97 -6.41
CA ASN A 144 10.26 -9.18 -7.02
C ASN A 144 10.56 -10.37 -6.10
N GLN A 145 9.54 -10.85 -5.39
CA GLN A 145 9.64 -11.98 -4.47
C GLN A 145 8.91 -13.23 -4.98
N VAL A 146 8.53 -13.27 -6.27
CA VAL A 146 7.78 -14.39 -6.85
C VAL A 146 8.33 -15.77 -6.47
N PRO A 147 9.66 -16.05 -6.51
CA PRO A 147 10.17 -17.38 -6.18
C PRO A 147 10.30 -17.68 -4.67
N GLY A 148 9.87 -16.79 -3.77
CA GLY A 148 10.00 -16.96 -2.31
C GLY A 148 11.14 -16.17 -1.68
N TYR A 149 11.92 -15.47 -2.49
CA TYR A 149 13.04 -14.61 -2.10
C TYR A 149 13.15 -13.45 -3.08
N THR A 150 13.86 -12.39 -2.70
CA THR A 150 14.15 -11.24 -3.59
C THR A 150 14.95 -11.69 -4.81
N LYS A 151 14.29 -11.78 -5.95
CA LYS A 151 14.86 -12.09 -7.27
C LYS A 151 15.42 -10.84 -7.94
N ASP A 152 14.73 -9.72 -7.79
CA ASP A 152 15.13 -8.43 -8.32
C ASP A 152 14.65 -7.32 -7.37
N PHE A 153 15.40 -6.22 -7.30
CA PHE A 153 15.10 -5.11 -6.42
C PHE A 153 15.53 -3.78 -7.06
N LYS A 154 14.55 -2.96 -7.45
CA LYS A 154 14.78 -1.76 -8.26
C LYS A 154 14.09 -0.53 -7.70
N MET A 155 14.85 0.55 -7.55
CA MET A 155 14.31 1.87 -7.20
C MET A 155 13.52 2.43 -8.38
N ILE A 156 12.29 2.86 -8.14
CA ILE A 156 11.41 3.51 -9.12
C ILE A 156 11.22 5.01 -8.86
N LEU A 157 11.41 5.44 -7.61
CA LEU A 157 11.46 6.85 -7.20
C LEU A 157 12.58 7.06 -6.20
N THR A 158 13.32 8.16 -6.31
CA THR A 158 14.34 8.52 -5.33
C THR A 158 13.70 9.00 -4.02
N ASP A 159 14.49 9.09 -2.96
CA ASP A 159 14.01 9.64 -1.70
C ASP A 159 13.50 11.07 -1.86
N ALA A 160 14.26 11.91 -2.59
CA ALA A 160 13.91 13.30 -2.86
C ALA A 160 12.59 13.43 -3.64
N ASP A 161 12.33 12.54 -4.61
CA ASP A 161 11.09 12.56 -5.41
C ASP A 161 9.84 12.21 -4.56
N MET A 162 10.02 11.54 -3.43
CA MET A 162 8.93 11.09 -2.56
C MET A 162 8.54 12.10 -1.47
N ARG A 163 9.44 13.01 -1.08
CA ARG A 163 9.26 13.86 0.10
C ARG A 163 8.29 15.01 -0.16
N GLY A 164 7.24 15.10 0.66
CA GLY A 164 6.34 16.25 0.67
C GLY A 164 5.51 16.42 -0.60
N VAL A 165 5.45 15.39 -1.45
CA VAL A 165 4.72 15.40 -2.71
C VAL A 165 4.01 14.06 -2.93
N TRP A 166 2.89 14.13 -3.62
CA TRP A 166 2.13 12.95 -3.99
C TRP A 166 2.72 12.31 -5.25
N ASN A 167 2.92 11.00 -5.21
CA ASN A 167 3.38 10.20 -6.33
C ASN A 167 2.31 9.19 -6.73
N ASP A 168 2.03 9.10 -8.04
CA ASP A 168 1.08 8.14 -8.59
C ASP A 168 1.80 6.89 -9.07
N ILE A 169 1.29 5.73 -8.68
CA ILE A 169 1.84 4.44 -9.07
C ILE A 169 0.77 3.67 -9.83
N LEU A 170 1.10 3.23 -11.04
CA LEU A 170 0.24 2.39 -11.86
C LEU A 170 0.94 1.06 -12.09
N VAL A 171 0.25 -0.03 -11.80
CA VAL A 171 0.70 -1.40 -12.05
C VAL A 171 -0.17 -2.03 -13.13
N HIS A 172 0.48 -2.49 -14.19
CA HIS A 172 -0.12 -3.31 -15.23
C HIS A 172 0.46 -4.72 -15.13
N VAL A 173 -0.39 -5.70 -14.85
CA VAL A 173 0.07 -7.05 -14.50
C VAL A 173 -0.82 -8.10 -15.14
N ASN A 174 -0.20 -9.14 -15.70
CA ASN A 174 -0.89 -10.40 -15.96
C ASN A 174 -0.52 -11.39 -14.86
N TRP A 175 -1.48 -11.70 -13.99
CA TRP A 175 -1.33 -12.71 -12.95
C TRP A 175 -1.29 -14.10 -13.57
N SER A 176 -0.10 -14.65 -13.75
CA SER A 176 0.15 -15.97 -14.33
C SER A 176 1.14 -16.75 -13.47
N ASP A 177 0.93 -18.07 -13.42
CA ASP A 177 1.90 -19.01 -12.87
C ASP A 177 2.84 -19.61 -13.93
N GLY A 178 2.74 -19.16 -15.19
CA GLY A 178 3.61 -19.52 -16.32
C GLY A 178 4.47 -18.36 -16.83
N GLU A 179 5.09 -18.54 -18.00
CA GLU A 179 6.02 -17.55 -18.61
C GLU A 179 5.31 -16.38 -19.32
N ASP A 180 3.99 -16.47 -19.51
CA ASP A 180 3.13 -15.47 -20.15
C ASP A 180 2.71 -14.31 -19.22
N GLY A 181 3.16 -14.34 -17.96
CA GLY A 181 2.95 -13.25 -17.02
C GLY A 181 3.82 -12.03 -17.33
N TYR A 182 3.38 -10.88 -16.85
CA TYR A 182 4.16 -9.65 -16.85
C TYR A 182 3.79 -8.77 -15.66
N PHE A 183 4.73 -7.94 -15.21
CA PHE A 183 4.53 -6.98 -14.12
C PHE A 183 5.26 -5.68 -14.46
N TYR A 184 4.48 -4.67 -14.84
CA TYR A 184 4.97 -3.35 -15.24
C TYR A 184 4.54 -2.31 -14.22
N VAL A 185 5.46 -1.39 -13.89
CA VAL A 185 5.20 -0.28 -12.96
C VAL A 185 5.53 1.04 -13.63
N TYR A 186 4.53 1.91 -13.70
CA TYR A 186 4.61 3.28 -14.19
C TYR A 186 4.46 4.25 -13.03
N VAL A 187 5.05 5.42 -13.18
CA VAL A 187 5.11 6.43 -12.13
C VAL A 187 4.73 7.79 -12.71
N ASN A 188 3.94 8.57 -11.97
CA ASN A 188 3.66 9.99 -12.24
C ASN A 188 3.26 10.32 -13.69
N GLY A 189 2.40 9.49 -14.30
CA GLY A 189 1.88 9.73 -15.66
C GLY A 189 2.84 9.35 -16.80
N GLU A 190 3.97 8.72 -16.49
CA GLU A 190 4.91 8.23 -17.51
C GLU A 190 4.28 7.16 -18.40
N THR A 191 4.68 7.16 -19.67
CA THR A 191 4.19 6.22 -20.69
C THR A 191 5.06 4.97 -20.83
N GLU A 192 6.26 4.99 -20.26
CA GLU A 192 7.21 3.87 -20.27
C GLU A 192 7.41 3.39 -18.82
N PRO A 193 7.52 2.07 -18.58
CA PRO A 193 7.58 1.56 -17.22
C PRO A 193 8.96 1.80 -16.59
N ARG A 194 8.97 2.27 -15.33
CA ARG A 194 10.17 2.36 -14.49
C ARG A 194 10.70 0.98 -14.08
N TYR A 195 9.79 0.03 -13.96
CA TYR A 195 10.08 -1.39 -13.73
C TYR A 195 9.29 -2.24 -14.70
N ALA A 196 9.97 -3.14 -15.43
CA ALA A 196 9.32 -4.07 -16.32
C ALA A 196 9.86 -5.48 -16.11
N TYR A 197 8.95 -6.44 -15.99
CA TYR A 197 9.26 -7.86 -15.84
C TYR A 197 8.30 -8.71 -16.67
N THR A 198 8.83 -9.76 -17.28
CA THR A 198 8.08 -10.82 -17.97
C THR A 198 8.45 -12.18 -17.38
N GLY A 199 7.46 -13.07 -17.29
CA GLY A 199 7.59 -14.40 -16.70
C GLY A 199 6.57 -14.63 -15.60
N GLN A 200 6.80 -15.65 -14.76
CA GLN A 200 5.91 -15.99 -13.65
C GLN A 200 5.71 -14.80 -12.70
N THR A 201 4.45 -14.45 -12.40
CA THR A 201 4.07 -13.30 -11.54
C THR A 201 3.40 -13.72 -10.24
N LYS A 202 3.07 -15.00 -10.08
CA LYS A 202 2.56 -15.60 -8.84
C LYS A 202 2.87 -17.10 -8.79
N SER A 203 2.74 -17.72 -7.62
CA SER A 203 2.87 -19.18 -7.52
C SER A 203 1.67 -19.93 -8.11
N THR A 204 1.91 -21.18 -8.51
CA THR A 204 0.92 -22.07 -9.13
C THR A 204 -0.34 -22.24 -8.30
N GLY A 205 -1.50 -22.04 -8.92
CA GLY A 205 -2.81 -22.22 -8.29
C GLY A 205 -3.12 -21.28 -7.13
N LYS A 206 -2.29 -20.23 -6.91
CA LYS A 206 -2.52 -19.25 -5.85
C LYS A 206 -3.32 -18.08 -6.36
N LYS A 207 -4.17 -17.55 -5.49
CA LYS A 207 -4.81 -16.25 -5.67
C LYS A 207 -3.96 -15.15 -5.06
N VAL A 208 -3.93 -13.99 -5.71
CA VAL A 208 -3.21 -12.80 -5.28
C VAL A 208 -4.19 -11.73 -4.80
N TYR A 209 -3.85 -11.04 -3.72
CA TYR A 209 -4.58 -9.90 -3.19
C TYR A 209 -3.58 -8.78 -2.83
N TYR A 210 -4.06 -7.55 -2.81
CA TYR A 210 -3.24 -6.37 -2.53
C TYR A 210 -3.32 -5.97 -1.07
N LYS A 211 -2.25 -5.40 -0.53
CA LYS A 211 -2.25 -4.72 0.76
C LYS A 211 -1.49 -3.41 0.64
N TYR A 212 -1.94 -2.42 1.40
CA TYR A 212 -1.29 -1.12 1.51
C TYR A 212 -1.37 -0.61 2.95
N GLY A 213 -0.47 0.31 3.28
CA GLY A 213 -0.35 0.89 4.63
C GLY A 213 1.12 1.06 5.01
N LEU A 214 1.43 0.71 6.26
CA LEU A 214 2.78 0.68 6.80
C LEU A 214 3.02 -0.65 7.50
N TYR A 215 4.04 -1.37 7.04
CA TYR A 215 4.47 -2.61 7.67
C TYR A 215 5.99 -2.64 7.82
N ARG A 216 6.45 -2.71 9.06
CA ARG A 216 7.86 -2.76 9.44
C ARG A 216 8.19 -4.17 9.89
N SER A 217 9.25 -4.74 9.33
CA SER A 217 9.77 -6.04 9.71
C SER A 217 11.23 -5.95 10.11
N PHE A 218 11.63 -6.83 11.03
CA PHE A 218 12.98 -6.88 11.57
C PHE A 218 13.32 -5.59 12.32
N VAL A 219 12.39 -5.10 13.15
CA VAL A 219 12.53 -3.82 13.87
C VAL A 219 13.73 -3.83 14.83
N SER A 220 14.08 -5.01 15.36
CA SER A 220 15.27 -5.21 16.20
C SER A 220 16.61 -4.83 15.55
N ARG A 221 16.68 -4.69 14.21
CA ARG A 221 17.96 -4.45 13.49
C ARG A 221 18.67 -3.14 13.85
N ARG A 222 17.96 -2.13 14.38
CA ARG A 222 18.59 -0.86 14.81
C ARG A 222 18.84 -0.77 16.32
N GLY A 223 18.41 -1.76 17.10
CA GLY A 223 18.73 -1.86 18.54
C GLY A 223 18.03 -0.82 19.42
N GLY A 224 16.87 -0.31 19.03
CA GLY A 224 16.07 0.65 19.80
C GLY A 224 14.66 0.84 19.24
N GLU A 225 13.88 1.72 19.85
CA GLU A 225 12.54 2.06 19.35
C GLU A 225 12.63 2.87 18.06
N GLU A 226 11.80 2.51 17.07
CA GLU A 226 11.73 3.25 15.81
C GLU A 226 10.86 4.51 15.94
N PRO A 227 11.25 5.63 15.32
CA PRO A 227 10.40 6.80 15.27
C PRO A 227 9.06 6.47 14.59
N ALA A 228 8.01 7.20 14.95
CA ALA A 228 6.72 7.07 14.25
C ALA A 228 6.88 7.39 12.76
N GLN A 229 6.26 6.60 11.90
CA GLN A 229 6.16 6.89 10.46
C GLN A 229 4.70 7.11 10.11
N VAL A 230 4.48 8.10 9.25
CA VAL A 230 3.17 8.45 8.72
C VAL A 230 3.24 8.44 7.21
N VAL A 231 2.28 7.79 6.55
CA VAL A 231 2.13 7.81 5.09
C VAL A 231 0.68 8.05 4.74
N TYR A 232 0.44 8.69 3.61
CA TYR A 232 -0.90 8.95 3.11
C TYR A 232 -1.10 8.20 1.80
N TYR A 233 -2.29 7.66 1.62
CA TYR A 233 -2.75 7.04 0.40
C TYR A 233 -4.06 7.66 -0.05
N ASP A 234 -4.25 7.73 -1.35
CA ASP A 234 -5.47 8.25 -1.98
C ASP A 234 -5.57 7.63 -3.38
N ASP A 235 -6.69 7.86 -4.07
CA ASP A 235 -6.89 7.43 -5.46
C ASP A 235 -6.56 5.94 -5.66
N LEU A 236 -7.06 5.04 -4.80
CA LEU A 236 -6.84 3.60 -4.96
C LEU A 236 -7.86 3.00 -5.94
N PHE A 237 -7.38 2.30 -6.97
CA PHE A 237 -8.21 1.65 -7.98
C PHE A 237 -7.72 0.24 -8.32
N ALA A 238 -8.66 -0.61 -8.70
CA ALA A 238 -8.38 -1.88 -9.37
C ALA A 238 -9.38 -2.10 -10.51
N ALA A 239 -8.89 -2.45 -11.69
CA ALA A 239 -9.70 -2.70 -12.87
C ALA A 239 -9.13 -3.84 -13.74
N THR A 240 -9.94 -4.31 -14.69
CA THR A 240 -9.52 -5.29 -15.70
C THR A 240 -8.96 -4.67 -16.97
N THR A 241 -9.13 -3.35 -17.15
CA THR A 241 -8.58 -2.57 -18.26
C THR A 241 -8.08 -1.24 -17.73
N CYS A 242 -7.10 -0.60 -18.40
CA CYS A 242 -6.62 0.72 -18.00
C CYS A 242 -7.75 1.76 -18.02
N ALA A 243 -8.57 1.76 -19.07
CA ALA A 243 -9.73 2.66 -19.20
C ALA A 243 -10.85 2.39 -18.17
N GLY A 244 -10.82 1.24 -17.49
CA GLY A 244 -11.72 0.93 -16.38
C GLY A 244 -11.29 1.54 -15.05
N LEU A 245 -10.11 2.15 -14.98
CA LEU A 245 -9.70 3.00 -13.87
C LEU A 245 -10.46 4.34 -13.93
N SER A 246 -10.28 5.21 -12.92
CA SER A 246 -11.03 6.47 -12.83
C SER A 246 -10.77 7.46 -13.96
N GLU A 247 -11.77 8.30 -14.22
CA GLU A 247 -11.66 9.47 -15.08
C GLU A 247 -10.58 10.46 -14.61
N ASN A 248 -10.23 10.44 -13.32
CA ASN A 248 -9.16 11.25 -12.74
C ASN A 248 -7.78 10.57 -12.81
N LEU A 249 -7.65 9.45 -13.53
CA LEU A 249 -6.37 8.78 -13.74
C LEU A 249 -5.40 9.74 -14.45
N ARG A 250 -4.23 9.94 -13.86
CA ARG A 250 -3.18 10.84 -14.38
C ARG A 250 -2.23 10.13 -15.36
N PHE A 251 -2.66 8.99 -15.86
CA PHE A 251 -1.96 8.21 -16.87
C PHE A 251 -2.81 8.18 -18.14
N ASP A 252 -2.15 8.39 -19.27
CA ASP A 252 -2.79 8.31 -20.57
C ASP A 252 -2.79 6.83 -21.03
N CYS A 253 -3.89 6.13 -20.77
CA CYS A 253 -4.07 4.73 -21.15
C CYS A 253 -3.87 4.45 -22.65
N ALA A 254 -4.05 5.45 -23.52
CA ALA A 254 -3.84 5.28 -24.96
C ALA A 254 -2.35 5.34 -25.35
N LYS A 255 -1.48 5.82 -24.44
CA LYS A 255 -0.04 5.97 -24.66
C LYS A 255 0.81 5.00 -23.85
N ILE A 256 0.26 4.34 -22.84
CA ILE A 256 0.94 3.28 -22.10
C ILE A 256 1.19 2.10 -23.05
N ARG A 257 2.43 1.63 -23.09
CA ARG A 257 2.90 0.57 -23.99
C ARG A 257 3.08 -0.76 -23.29
#